data_AF-A0A8J6PUB0-F1
#
_entry.id   AF-A0A8J6PUB0-F1
#
_cell.length_a   1.000
_cell.length_b   1.000
_cell.length_c   1.000
_cell.angle_alpha   90.00
_cell.angle_beta   90.00
_cell.angle_gamma   90.00
#
_symmetry.space_group_name_H-M   'P 1'
#
loop_
_entity.id
_entity.type
_entity.pdbx_description
1 polymer ?
#
loop_
_entity_poly.entity_id
_entity_poly.type
_entity_poly.pdbx_seq_one_letter_code
_entity_poly.pdbx_strand_id
1 'polypeptide(L)'
;SAGSARAGGFVRKMAWPTPDSYELVVPRAQLTEVWQRLVDRGATPAGLWAFEALRVAALRPRAGVDTDERTIPHEVGWIGGVERAGAVHLDKGCYRGQETVARVHNLGKPPRHLVLLHLDGSAEGRPEPGDPVTAGGRAVGRIGTVVDHYELGPIALALVKRNVPADTALVAGPCAAAIDPDSVPVDDHPQAGRLAVERLRGR
;
A
#
# COMPACT_ATOMS: atom_id res chain seq x y z
N SER A 1 -22.16 4.02 4.41
CA SER A 1 -23.13 5.02 3.96
C SER A 1 -22.58 6.41 4.29
N ALA A 2 -22.67 7.37 3.37
CA ALA A 2 -22.32 8.76 3.65
C ALA A 2 -23.55 9.45 4.24
N GLY A 3 -23.39 10.12 5.38
CA GLY A 3 -24.44 10.94 5.99
C GLY A 3 -24.20 12.41 5.67
N SER A 4 -25.25 13.13 5.29
CA SER A 4 -25.19 14.59 5.15
C SER A 4 -24.94 15.21 6.53
N ALA A 5 -23.86 15.96 6.70
CA ALA A 5 -23.68 16.78 7.88
C ALA A 5 -24.58 18.01 7.70
N ARG A 6 -25.35 18.38 8.73
CA ARG A 6 -26.36 19.47 8.71
C ARG A 6 -25.84 20.88 8.35
N ALA A 7 -24.60 21.02 7.87
CA ALA A 7 -23.91 22.29 7.57
C ALA A 7 -23.21 22.33 6.20
N GLY A 8 -23.66 21.54 5.21
CA GLY A 8 -23.11 21.55 3.84
C GLY A 8 -21.83 20.72 3.66
N GLY A 9 -21.49 19.90 4.64
CA GLY A 9 -20.42 18.90 4.59
C GLY A 9 -20.97 17.47 4.53
N PHE A 10 -20.08 16.49 4.52
CA PHE A 10 -20.46 15.08 4.62
C PHE A 10 -19.51 14.32 5.55
N VAL A 11 -20.04 13.23 6.11
CA VAL A 11 -19.27 12.26 6.88
C VAL A 11 -19.25 10.94 6.15
N ARG A 12 -18.06 10.37 6.00
CA ARG A 12 -17.85 9.04 5.42
C ARG A 12 -17.21 8.12 6.46
N LYS A 13 -17.86 6.99 6.76
CA LYS A 13 -17.22 5.92 7.55
C LYS A 13 -16.10 5.31 6.70
N MET A 14 -14.92 5.17 7.31
CA MET A 14 -13.72 4.60 6.70
C MET A 14 -13.45 3.23 7.30
N ALA A 15 -12.93 2.31 6.48
CA ALA A 15 -12.53 0.97 6.95
C ALA A 15 -11.14 0.96 7.63
N TRP A 16 -10.44 2.10 7.61
CA TRP A 16 -9.06 2.30 8.09
C TRP A 16 -8.93 3.76 8.57
N PRO A 17 -8.03 4.11 9.53
CA PRO A 17 -7.06 3.26 10.24
C PRO A 17 -7.64 2.25 11.22
N THR A 18 -8.83 2.50 11.73
CA THR A 18 -9.54 1.62 12.66
C THR A 18 -10.96 1.36 12.16
N PRO A 19 -11.67 0.33 12.70
CA PRO A 19 -13.07 0.06 12.33
C PRO A 19 -14.03 1.24 12.58
N ASP A 20 -13.66 2.18 13.46
CA ASP A 20 -14.45 3.37 13.82
C ASP A 20 -13.78 4.66 13.36
N SER A 21 -13.21 4.62 12.16
CA SER A 21 -12.64 5.79 11.50
C SER A 21 -13.66 6.52 10.64
N TYR A 22 -13.59 7.85 10.62
CA TYR A 22 -14.48 8.72 9.86
C TYR A 22 -13.70 9.81 9.16
N GLU A 23 -14.08 10.11 7.93
CA GLU A 23 -13.63 11.30 7.20
C GLU A 23 -14.76 12.33 7.23
N LEU A 24 -14.43 13.52 7.73
CA LEU A 24 -15.35 14.65 7.83
C LEU A 24 -14.90 15.73 6.87
N VAL A 25 -15.70 15.96 5.83
CA VAL A 25 -15.48 17.04 4.86
C VAL A 25 -16.43 18.17 5.18
N VAL A 26 -15.88 19.37 5.37
CA VAL A 26 -16.64 20.58 5.73
C VAL A 26 -16.30 21.73 4.79
N PRO A 27 -17.22 22.70 4.61
CA PRO A 27 -16.88 23.96 3.94
C PRO A 27 -15.68 24.63 4.60
N ARG A 28 -14.76 25.17 3.80
CA ARG A 28 -13.52 25.79 4.30
C ARG A 28 -13.77 26.83 5.39
N ALA A 29 -14.82 27.62 5.27
CA ALA A 29 -15.19 28.65 6.24
C ALA A 29 -15.53 28.10 7.64
N GLN A 30 -15.87 26.82 7.75
CA GLN A 30 -16.25 26.16 9.00
C GLN A 30 -15.11 25.32 9.61
N LEU A 31 -13.95 25.22 8.94
CA LEU A 31 -12.87 24.31 9.34
C LEU A 31 -12.44 24.53 10.80
N THR A 32 -12.12 25.77 11.17
CA THR A 32 -11.66 26.11 12.52
C THR A 32 -12.72 25.85 13.58
N GLU A 33 -13.98 26.20 13.31
CA GLU A 33 -15.09 26.00 14.24
C GLU A 33 -15.34 24.50 14.51
N VAL A 34 -15.38 23.70 13.44
CA VAL A 34 -15.60 22.26 13.54
C VAL A 34 -14.42 21.58 14.23
N TRP A 35 -13.19 21.96 13.89
CA TRP A 35 -11.98 21.47 14.56
C TRP A 35 -12.03 21.73 16.06
N GLN A 36 -12.29 22.97 16.48
CA GLN A 36 -12.35 23.33 17.90
C GLN A 36 -13.44 22.53 18.62
N ARG A 37 -14.62 22.39 18.01
CA ARG A 37 -15.72 21.60 18.58
C ARG A 37 -15.34 20.14 18.81
N LEU A 38 -14.55 19.52 17.93
CA LEU A 38 -14.09 18.14 18.13
C LEU A 38 -13.11 18.06 19.31
N VAL A 39 -12.17 19.00 19.40
CA VAL A 39 -11.19 19.06 20.49
C VAL A 39 -11.87 19.31 21.83
N ASP A 40 -12.81 20.25 21.90
CA ASP A 40 -13.60 20.54 23.11
C ASP A 40 -14.43 19.34 23.59
N ARG A 41 -14.72 18.39 22.70
CA ARG A 41 -15.41 17.14 22.99
C ARG A 41 -14.46 15.97 23.28
N GLY A 42 -13.16 16.24 23.40
CA GLY A 42 -12.14 15.27 23.81
C GLY A 42 -11.32 14.66 22.68
N ALA A 43 -11.48 15.09 21.42
CA ALA A 43 -10.61 14.63 20.35
C ALA A 43 -9.18 15.18 20.56
N THR A 44 -8.18 14.30 20.43
CA THR A 44 -6.77 14.70 20.51
C THR A 44 -6.21 14.89 19.09
N PRO A 45 -5.65 16.07 18.75
CA PRO A 45 -4.98 16.27 17.47
C PRO A 45 -3.82 15.30 17.26
N ALA A 46 -3.70 14.79 16.03
CA ALA A 46 -2.56 14.00 15.58
C ALA A 46 -1.94 14.65 14.33
N GLY A 47 -0.61 14.57 14.22
CA GLY A 47 0.14 15.10 13.09
C GLY A 47 0.17 14.15 11.89
N LEU A 48 0.63 14.68 10.74
CA LEU A 48 0.73 13.91 9.51
C LEU A 48 1.70 12.72 9.62
N TRP A 49 2.79 12.84 10.39
CA TRP A 49 3.75 11.75 10.57
C TRP A 49 3.14 10.52 11.23
N ALA A 50 2.29 10.72 12.24
CA ALA A 50 1.56 9.62 12.87
C ALA A 50 0.62 8.92 11.88
N PHE A 51 -0.08 9.71 11.06
CA PHE A 51 -0.94 9.16 10.01
C PHE A 51 -0.15 8.37 8.95
N GLU A 52 0.98 8.90 8.50
CA GLU A 52 1.86 8.22 7.53
C GLU A 52 2.44 6.92 8.09
N ALA A 53 2.83 6.91 9.37
CA ALA A 53 3.30 5.70 10.05
C ALA A 53 2.24 4.59 10.03
N LEU A 54 1.00 4.91 10.41
CA LEU A 54 -0.11 3.96 10.36
C LEU A 54 -0.42 3.50 8.92
N ARG A 55 -0.26 4.39 7.93
CA ARG A 55 -0.50 4.08 6.51
C ARG A 55 0.52 3.07 5.98
N VAL A 56 1.80 3.29 6.28
CA VAL A 56 2.90 2.40 5.88
C VAL A 56 2.75 1.05 6.57
N ALA A 57 2.52 1.02 7.89
CA ALA A 57 2.30 -0.22 8.63
C ALA A 57 1.09 -1.03 8.09
N ALA A 58 0.07 -0.35 7.58
CA ALA A 58 -1.11 -0.99 6.97
C ALA A 58 -0.93 -1.36 5.48
N LEU A 59 0.29 -1.31 4.93
CA LEU A 59 0.60 -1.65 3.53
C LEU A 59 -0.22 -0.85 2.51
N ARG A 60 -0.48 0.43 2.78
CA ARG A 60 -1.30 1.29 1.91
C ARG A 60 -0.43 2.19 1.03
N PRO A 61 -0.21 1.85 -0.25
CA PRO A 61 0.66 2.62 -1.15
C PRO A 61 0.03 3.94 -1.60
N ARG A 62 0.89 4.93 -1.86
CA ARG A 62 0.62 6.21 -2.51
C ARG A 62 1.18 6.18 -3.93
N ALA A 63 0.30 6.43 -4.90
CA ALA A 63 0.69 6.56 -6.30
C ALA A 63 1.75 7.66 -6.49
N GLY A 64 2.79 7.36 -7.26
CA GLY A 64 3.92 8.25 -7.56
C GLY A 64 5.00 8.32 -6.47
N VAL A 65 4.77 7.71 -5.29
CA VAL A 65 5.78 7.61 -4.22
C VAL A 65 6.15 6.15 -4.00
N ASP A 66 5.15 5.34 -3.64
CA ASP A 66 5.28 3.90 -3.41
C ASP A 66 5.23 3.09 -4.72
N THR A 67 4.93 3.76 -5.83
CA THR A 67 4.82 3.19 -7.18
C THR A 67 5.75 3.91 -8.15
N ASP A 68 6.12 3.21 -9.21
CA ASP A 68 6.82 3.75 -10.39
C ASP A 68 5.96 3.69 -11.65
N GLU A 69 6.50 4.18 -12.77
CA GLU A 69 5.81 4.25 -14.07
C GLU A 69 5.46 2.89 -14.66
N ARG A 70 6.04 1.81 -14.13
CA ARG A 70 5.82 0.42 -14.56
C ARG A 70 4.94 -0.36 -13.61
N THR A 71 4.53 0.25 -12.50
CA THR A 71 3.78 -0.43 -11.45
C THR A 71 2.41 -0.80 -11.94
N ILE A 72 2.04 -2.06 -11.77
CA ILE A 72 0.70 -2.56 -12.10
C ILE A 72 -0.13 -2.75 -10.82
N PRO A 73 -1.48 -2.65 -10.89
CA PRO A 73 -2.35 -2.76 -9.72
C PRO A 73 -2.14 -4.01 -8.86
N HIS A 74 -1.80 -5.14 -9.49
CA HIS A 74 -1.55 -6.41 -8.82
C HIS A 74 -0.30 -6.40 -7.93
N GLU A 75 0.69 -5.55 -8.21
CA GLU A 75 1.92 -5.47 -7.41
C GLU A 75 1.68 -4.78 -6.07
N VAL A 76 0.60 -3.99 -5.95
CA VAL A 76 0.38 -3.05 -4.84
C VAL A 76 -0.97 -3.21 -4.15
N GLY A 77 -1.63 -4.36 -4.35
CA GLY A 77 -2.89 -4.69 -3.68
C GLY A 77 -4.10 -3.87 -4.15
N TRP A 78 -4.05 -3.25 -5.33
CA TRP A 78 -5.14 -2.40 -5.85
C TRP A 78 -6.23 -3.16 -6.63
N ILE A 79 -6.35 -4.47 -6.42
CA ILE A 79 -7.36 -5.31 -7.06
C ILE A 79 -8.58 -5.43 -6.14
N GLY A 80 -9.78 -5.23 -6.70
CA GLY A 80 -11.05 -5.28 -5.98
C GLY A 80 -11.68 -3.89 -5.79
N GLY A 81 -12.66 -3.80 -4.91
CA GLY A 81 -13.38 -2.57 -4.65
C GLY A 81 -12.79 -1.72 -3.53
N VAL A 82 -13.44 -0.57 -3.33
CA VAL A 82 -13.02 0.46 -2.38
C VAL A 82 -12.98 -0.10 -0.95
N GLU A 83 -13.81 -1.10 -0.65
CA GLU A 83 -13.85 -1.83 0.61
C GLU A 83 -12.56 -2.60 0.92
N ARG A 84 -11.77 -2.99 -0.10
CA ARG A 84 -10.46 -3.63 0.04
C ARG A 84 -9.30 -2.69 -0.27
N ALA A 85 -9.57 -1.38 -0.33
CA ALA A 85 -8.64 -0.38 -0.88
C ALA A 85 -8.22 -0.66 -2.34
N GLY A 86 -9.04 -1.41 -3.08
CA GLY A 86 -8.83 -1.67 -4.50
C GLY A 86 -9.15 -0.44 -5.36
N ALA A 87 -8.38 -0.26 -6.42
CA ALA A 87 -8.60 0.77 -7.44
C ALA A 87 -9.16 0.20 -8.75
N VAL A 88 -9.00 -1.11 -8.96
CA VAL A 88 -9.36 -1.81 -10.20
C VAL A 88 -10.29 -2.99 -9.91
N HIS A 89 -11.52 -2.89 -10.40
CA HIS A 89 -12.43 -4.03 -10.45
C HIS A 89 -12.28 -4.77 -11.77
N LEU A 90 -12.20 -6.09 -11.67
CA LEU A 90 -12.00 -6.98 -12.81
C LEU A 90 -13.28 -7.21 -13.63
N ASP A 91 -14.44 -6.95 -13.02
CA ASP A 91 -15.77 -7.12 -13.66
C ASP A 91 -16.31 -5.84 -14.30
N LYS A 92 -15.57 -4.74 -14.23
CA LYS A 92 -15.94 -3.49 -14.92
C LYS A 92 -15.58 -3.62 -16.40
N GLY A 93 -16.40 -3.01 -17.27
CA GLY A 93 -16.20 -3.04 -18.72
C GLY A 93 -14.85 -2.47 -19.18
N CYS A 94 -14.62 -2.45 -20.50
CA CYS A 94 -13.31 -2.15 -21.06
C CYS A 94 -12.70 -0.82 -20.59
N TYR A 95 -11.53 -0.86 -19.97
CA TYR A 95 -10.74 0.32 -19.59
C TYR A 95 -9.31 0.27 -20.14
N ARG A 96 -8.68 1.44 -20.26
CA ARG A 96 -7.32 1.56 -20.82
C ARG A 96 -6.31 0.84 -19.94
N GLY A 97 -5.47 0.00 -20.55
CA GLY A 97 -4.44 -0.78 -19.85
C GLY A 97 -4.93 -2.08 -19.22
N GLN A 98 -6.19 -2.47 -19.46
CA GLN A 98 -6.76 -3.72 -18.93
C GLN A 98 -6.05 -4.98 -19.41
N GLU A 99 -5.36 -4.94 -20.56
CA GLU A 99 -4.68 -6.12 -21.12
C GLU A 99 -3.62 -6.66 -20.15
N THR A 100 -2.81 -5.79 -19.56
CA THR A 100 -1.79 -6.16 -18.58
C THR A 100 -2.43 -6.68 -17.29
N VAL A 101 -3.50 -6.02 -16.83
CA VAL A 101 -4.24 -6.43 -15.62
C VAL A 101 -4.88 -7.81 -15.83
N ALA A 102 -5.63 -8.00 -16.91
CA ALA A 102 -6.30 -9.26 -17.24
C ALA A 102 -5.30 -10.40 -17.48
N ARG A 103 -4.17 -10.13 -18.14
CA ARG A 103 -3.12 -11.14 -18.34
C ARG A 103 -2.53 -11.62 -17.01
N VAL A 104 -2.21 -10.70 -16.11
CA VAL A 104 -1.68 -11.08 -14.79
C VAL A 104 -2.74 -11.81 -13.99
N HIS A 105 -3.98 -11.35 -13.99
CA HIS A 105 -5.07 -12.03 -13.28
C HIS A 105 -5.30 -13.47 -13.78
N ASN A 106 -5.32 -13.68 -15.10
CA ASN A 106 -5.78 -14.95 -15.69
C ASN A 106 -4.68 -15.98 -15.94
N LEU A 107 -3.44 -15.53 -16.13
CA LEU A 107 -2.35 -16.37 -16.67
C LEU A 107 -1.02 -16.22 -15.92
N GLY A 108 -0.82 -15.07 -15.28
CA GLY A 108 0.48 -14.64 -14.79
C GLY A 108 0.48 -14.44 -13.29
N LYS A 109 1.62 -14.03 -12.77
CA LYS A 109 1.73 -13.55 -11.40
C LYS A 109 2.45 -12.20 -11.46
N PRO A 110 2.14 -11.23 -10.57
CA PRO A 110 2.80 -9.92 -10.62
C PRO A 110 4.32 -10.10 -10.47
N PRO A 111 5.16 -9.37 -11.22
CA PRO A 111 6.62 -9.61 -11.21
C PRO A 111 7.30 -9.04 -9.94
N ARG A 112 6.62 -8.13 -9.24
CA ARG A 112 7.04 -7.55 -7.97
C ARG A 112 5.87 -7.56 -6.99
N HIS A 113 6.17 -7.32 -5.73
CA HIS A 113 5.18 -7.14 -4.68
C HIS A 113 5.56 -5.94 -3.82
N LEU A 114 4.54 -5.23 -3.34
CA LEU A 114 4.66 -4.26 -2.28
C LEU A 114 4.84 -5.03 -0.97
N VAL A 115 5.90 -4.72 -0.24
CA VAL A 115 6.22 -5.31 1.07
C VAL A 115 6.51 -4.21 2.08
N LEU A 116 6.44 -4.57 3.36
CA LEU A 116 6.94 -3.76 4.45
C LEU A 116 8.40 -4.15 4.70
N LEU A 117 9.28 -3.16 4.78
CA LEU A 117 10.67 -3.34 5.20
C LEU A 117 10.84 -2.78 6.60
N HIS A 118 11.49 -3.54 7.48
CA HIS A 118 12.13 -3.02 8.67
C HIS A 118 13.52 -2.50 8.30
N LEU A 119 13.81 -1.26 8.69
CA LEU A 119 15.11 -0.62 8.44
C LEU A 119 15.91 -0.55 9.73
N ASP A 120 17.21 -0.76 9.63
CA ASP A 120 18.11 -0.57 10.76
C ASP A 120 18.10 0.90 11.22
N GLY A 121 17.71 1.10 12.48
CA GLY A 121 17.62 2.40 13.13
C GLY A 121 18.97 3.02 13.49
N SER A 122 20.06 2.26 13.48
CA SER A 122 21.39 2.70 13.91
C SER A 122 22.20 3.43 12.83
N ALA A 123 21.77 3.38 11.57
CA ALA A 123 22.43 4.08 10.47
C ALA A 123 22.30 5.62 10.60
N GLU A 124 23.33 6.35 10.14
CA GLU A 124 23.37 7.83 10.18
C GLU A 124 22.41 8.52 9.18
N GLY A 125 21.45 7.79 8.61
CA GLY A 125 20.48 8.32 7.66
C GLY A 125 19.35 7.34 7.34
N ARG A 126 18.44 7.79 6.48
CA ARG A 126 17.33 7.00 5.94
C ARG A 126 17.42 6.95 4.41
N PRO A 127 17.00 5.86 3.77
CA PRO A 127 16.83 5.86 2.32
C PRO A 127 15.73 6.83 1.91
N GLU A 128 15.79 7.30 0.67
CA GLU A 128 14.77 8.16 0.07
C GLU A 128 13.83 7.35 -0.85
N PRO A 129 12.57 7.80 -1.05
CA PRO A 129 11.69 7.20 -2.04
C PRO A 129 12.33 7.17 -3.43
N GLY A 130 12.43 5.97 -4.02
CA GLY A 130 13.11 5.74 -5.29
C GLY A 130 14.47 5.06 -5.16
N ASP A 131 15.09 5.08 -3.98
CA ASP A 131 16.37 4.41 -3.77
C ASP A 131 16.28 2.91 -4.07
N PRO A 132 17.36 2.31 -4.63
CA PRO A 132 17.37 0.90 -4.91
C PRO A 132 17.39 0.08 -3.62
N VAL A 133 16.55 -0.96 -3.58
CA VAL A 133 16.69 -2.06 -2.62
C VAL A 133 17.59 -3.11 -3.26
N THR A 134 18.67 -3.48 -2.59
CA THR A 134 19.68 -4.40 -3.13
C THR A 134 19.82 -5.67 -2.28
N ALA A 135 20.14 -6.78 -2.93
CA ALA A 135 20.53 -8.04 -2.31
C ALA A 135 21.88 -8.46 -2.89
N GLY A 136 22.90 -8.62 -2.03
CA GLY A 136 24.27 -8.90 -2.48
C GLY A 136 24.79 -7.88 -3.51
N GLY A 137 24.45 -6.59 -3.33
CA GLY A 137 24.83 -5.50 -4.23
C GLY A 137 24.03 -5.39 -5.53
N ARG A 138 23.11 -6.32 -5.82
CA ARG A 138 22.27 -6.26 -7.02
C ARG A 138 20.90 -5.67 -6.71
N ALA A 139 20.43 -4.73 -7.52
CA ALA A 139 19.09 -4.16 -7.38
C ALA A 139 17.98 -5.20 -7.56
N VAL A 140 17.15 -5.33 -6.54
CA VAL A 140 15.99 -6.23 -6.46
C VAL A 140 14.68 -5.51 -6.22
N GLY A 141 14.70 -4.22 -5.90
CA GLY A 141 13.50 -3.43 -5.69
C GLY A 141 13.77 -1.95 -5.61
N ARG A 142 12.77 -1.19 -5.18
CA ARG A 142 12.86 0.24 -4.90
C ARG A 142 12.14 0.61 -3.61
N ILE A 143 12.68 1.58 -2.89
CA ILE A 143 12.07 2.18 -1.70
C ILE A 143 10.90 3.08 -2.10
N GLY A 144 9.84 3.02 -1.32
CA GLY A 144 8.71 3.95 -1.33
C GLY A 144 8.79 4.89 -0.14
N THR A 145 7.68 5.06 0.56
CA THR A 145 7.57 5.89 1.76
C THR A 145 8.38 5.28 2.90
N VAL A 146 9.17 6.11 3.58
CA VAL A 146 9.94 5.77 4.79
C VAL A 146 9.41 6.58 5.96
N VAL A 147 9.21 5.94 7.12
CA VAL A 147 8.65 6.55 8.33
C VAL A 147 9.24 5.91 9.59
N ASP A 148 9.22 6.63 10.70
CA ASP A 148 9.46 6.06 12.03
C ASP A 148 8.11 5.76 12.70
N HIS A 149 7.81 4.48 12.90
CA HIS A 149 6.62 4.00 13.58
C HIS A 149 6.87 3.81 15.07
N TYR A 150 5.89 4.14 15.90
CA TYR A 150 6.05 4.19 17.36
C TYR A 150 6.36 2.81 17.99
N GLU A 151 5.81 1.72 17.45
CA GLU A 151 6.14 0.33 17.87
C GLU A 151 7.18 -0.35 16.97
N LEU A 152 6.96 -0.39 15.66
CA LEU A 152 7.81 -1.10 14.69
C LEU A 152 9.17 -0.44 14.42
N GLY A 153 9.39 0.79 14.93
CA GLY A 153 10.57 1.57 14.62
C GLY A 153 10.60 2.02 13.15
N PRO A 154 11.79 2.14 12.55
CA PRO A 154 11.94 2.62 11.18
C PRO A 154 11.44 1.58 10.18
N ILE A 155 10.42 1.95 9.40
CA ILE A 155 9.80 1.08 8.41
C ILE A 155 9.64 1.79 7.07
N ALA A 156 9.57 1.01 6.00
CA ALA A 156 9.31 1.52 4.67
C ALA A 156 8.39 0.61 3.87
N LEU A 157 7.61 1.19 2.96
CA LEU A 157 7.06 0.44 1.85
C LEU A 157 8.13 0.24 0.78
N ALA A 158 8.17 -0.93 0.15
CA ALA A 158 9.07 -1.19 -0.97
C ALA A 158 8.41 -2.07 -2.02
N LEU A 159 8.72 -1.81 -3.29
CA LEU A 159 8.40 -2.71 -4.40
C LEU A 159 9.60 -3.62 -4.63
N VAL A 160 9.46 -4.91 -4.32
CA VAL A 160 10.54 -5.91 -4.41
C VAL A 160 10.17 -7.00 -5.42
N LYS A 161 11.16 -7.48 -6.19
CA LYS A 161 11.00 -8.61 -7.10
C LYS A 161 10.42 -9.81 -6.34
N ARG A 162 9.43 -10.44 -6.95
CA ARG A 162 8.66 -11.51 -6.33
C ARG A 162 9.45 -12.78 -5.98
N ASN A 163 10.58 -13.01 -6.64
CA ASN A 163 11.43 -14.17 -6.40
C ASN A 163 12.48 -13.94 -5.31
N VAL A 164 12.40 -12.83 -4.56
CA VAL A 164 13.24 -12.56 -3.39
C VAL A 164 12.58 -13.19 -2.18
N PRO A 165 13.21 -14.19 -1.53
CA PRO A 165 12.73 -14.75 -0.26
C PRO A 165 12.68 -13.70 0.85
N ALA A 166 11.72 -13.81 1.78
CA ALA A 166 11.53 -12.86 2.88
C ALA A 166 12.75 -12.77 3.83
N ASP A 167 13.48 -13.86 4.00
CA ASP A 167 14.69 -13.98 4.82
C ASP A 167 15.96 -13.47 4.12
N THR A 168 15.84 -12.93 2.90
CA THR A 168 16.97 -12.34 2.19
C THR A 168 17.43 -11.08 2.91
N ALA A 169 18.72 -11.00 3.25
CA ALA A 169 19.33 -9.77 3.73
C ALA A 169 19.33 -8.70 2.63
N LEU A 170 18.76 -7.53 2.92
CA LEU A 170 18.65 -6.41 1.99
C LEU A 170 19.42 -5.19 2.49
N VAL A 171 19.74 -4.31 1.56
CA VAL A 171 20.28 -2.97 1.84
C VAL A 171 19.45 -1.95 1.06
N ALA A 172 19.08 -0.87 1.74
CA ALA A 172 18.34 0.26 1.20
C ALA A 172 19.03 1.57 1.61
N GLY A 173 19.66 2.24 0.65
CA GLY A 173 20.52 3.39 0.95
C GLY A 173 21.58 3.04 2.01
N PRO A 174 21.67 3.77 3.13
CA PRO A 174 22.62 3.48 4.20
C PRO A 174 22.17 2.36 5.16
N CYS A 175 20.93 1.88 5.06
CA CYS A 175 20.33 0.96 6.03
C CYS A 175 20.44 -0.49 5.58
N ALA A 176 20.79 -1.38 6.51
CA ALA A 176 20.36 -2.77 6.41
C ALA A 176 18.83 -2.84 6.50
N ALA A 177 18.23 -3.75 5.75
CA ALA A 177 16.79 -3.92 5.67
C ALA A 177 16.40 -5.40 5.66
N ALA A 178 15.23 -5.69 6.22
CA ALA A 178 14.61 -7.01 6.20
C ALA A 178 13.15 -6.88 5.77
N ILE A 179 12.67 -7.85 4.98
CA ILE A 179 11.25 -7.94 4.62
C ILE A 179 10.48 -8.43 5.84
N ASP A 180 9.39 -7.77 6.20
CA ASP A 180 8.40 -8.32 7.11
C ASP A 180 7.73 -9.53 6.44
N PRO A 181 7.89 -10.76 6.96
CA PRO A 181 7.32 -11.96 6.35
C PRO A 181 5.79 -11.91 6.22
N ASP A 182 5.10 -11.22 7.14
CA ASP A 182 3.64 -11.12 7.15
C ASP A 182 3.13 -10.17 6.05
N SER A 183 4.02 -9.34 5.49
CA SER A 183 3.71 -8.46 4.37
C SER A 183 3.80 -9.13 3.00
N VAL A 184 4.38 -10.33 2.90
CA VAL A 184 4.60 -10.99 1.62
C VAL A 184 3.29 -11.59 1.10
N PRO A 185 2.79 -11.19 -0.09
CA PRO A 185 1.54 -11.72 -0.60
C PRO A 185 1.60 -13.23 -0.87
N VAL A 186 0.61 -13.96 -0.35
CA VAL A 186 0.39 -15.37 -0.69
C VAL A 186 -0.44 -15.42 -1.97
N ASP A 187 0.19 -15.81 -3.08
CA ASP A 187 -0.48 -15.96 -4.39
C ASP A 187 -0.89 -17.42 -4.63
N ASP A 188 -1.85 -17.90 -3.85
CA ASP A 188 -2.44 -19.25 -3.93
C ASP A 188 -3.67 -19.33 -4.85
N HIS A 189 -4.17 -18.17 -5.32
CA HIS A 189 -5.41 -18.12 -6.09
C HIS A 189 -5.31 -18.91 -7.42
N PRO A 190 -6.21 -19.88 -7.66
CA PRO A 190 -6.21 -20.65 -8.90
C PRO A 190 -6.53 -19.75 -10.10
N GLN A 191 -5.64 -19.77 -11.09
CA GLN A 191 -5.74 -18.95 -12.29
C GLN A 191 -6.55 -19.68 -13.35
N ALA A 192 -7.79 -19.24 -13.58
CA ALA A 192 -8.72 -19.91 -14.48
C ALA A 192 -8.15 -20.12 -15.90
N GLY A 193 -7.44 -19.13 -16.44
CA GLY A 193 -6.78 -19.24 -17.74
C GLY A 193 -5.65 -20.27 -17.76
N ARG A 194 -4.83 -20.32 -16.71
CA ARG A 194 -3.75 -21.32 -16.56
C ARG A 194 -4.30 -22.73 -16.47
N LEU A 195 -5.34 -22.94 -15.66
CA LEU A 195 -6.02 -24.23 -15.51
C LEU A 195 -6.64 -24.70 -16.84
N ALA A 196 -7.20 -23.78 -17.63
CA ALA A 196 -7.72 -24.10 -18.95
C ALA A 196 -6.60 -24.55 -19.91
N VAL A 197 -5.44 -23.87 -19.92
CA VAL A 197 -4.27 -24.26 -20.74
C VAL A 197 -3.72 -25.61 -20.31
N GLU A 198 -3.62 -25.88 -19.01
CA GLU A 198 -3.15 -27.17 -18.48
C GLU A 198 -4.08 -28.32 -18.89
N ARG A 199 -5.41 -28.12 -18.83
CA ARG A 199 -6.39 -29.09 -19.33
C ARG A 199 -6.28 -29.36 -20.84
N LEU A 200 -5.92 -28.35 -21.63
CA LEU A 200 -5.75 -28.50 -23.08
C LEU A 200 -4.43 -29.21 -23.45
N ARG A 201 -3.38 -29.10 -22.62
CA ARG A 201 -2.09 -29.76 -22.83
C ARG A 201 -2.02 -31.19 -22.29
N GLY A 202 -2.93 -31.56 -21.39
CA GLY A 202 -3.05 -32.91 -20.81
C GLY A 202 -4.02 -33.84 -21.54
N ARG A 203 -4.45 -33.48 -22.75
CA ARG A 203 -5.16 -34.33 -23.72
C ARG A 203 -4.23 -34.58 -24.91
#